data_AF-A0A969HWD2-F1
#
_entry.id   AF-A0A969HWD2-F1
#
_cell.length_a   1.000
_cell.length_b   1.000
_cell.length_c   1.000
_cell.angle_alpha   90.00
_cell.angle_beta   90.00
_cell.angle_gamma   90.00
#
_symmetry.space_group_name_H-M   'P 1'
#
loop_
_entity.id
_entity.type
_entity.pdbx_description
1 polymer ?
#
loop_
_entity_poly.entity_id
_entity_poly.type
_entity_poly.pdbx_seq_one_letter_code
_entity_poly.pdbx_strand_id
1 'polypeptide(L)'
;MPKASKPERKKSVVLNEGIVEGILNGATQADIARTLGIESQNVSKKIKTSIDVQEALAKARSELSTVTQIKRADAIAGIMEAIEMAKLCADPASMIRGWGEIAKMLGFYAPETKKIEITNATGNMIKKYEQLSDEELYQLAHGNTIEGEFTRTEH
;
A
#
# COMPACT_ATOMS: atom_id res chain seq x y z
N MET A 1 16.88 22.85 22.72
CA MET A 1 15.88 22.28 23.64
C MET A 1 15.22 21.08 22.97
N PRO A 2 15.23 19.87 23.56
CA PRO A 2 14.60 18.70 22.95
C PRO A 2 13.08 18.75 23.08
N LYS A 3 12.36 18.55 21.97
CA LYS A 3 10.89 18.52 21.92
C LYS A 3 10.38 17.30 22.70
N ALA A 4 9.54 17.56 23.71
CA ALA A 4 8.89 16.51 24.49
C ALA A 4 8.03 15.59 23.59
N SER A 5 8.34 14.29 23.62
CA SER A 5 7.56 13.23 23.00
C SER A 5 6.19 13.14 23.67
N LYS A 6 5.11 13.31 22.90
CA LYS A 6 3.73 13.19 23.40
C LYS A 6 3.45 11.74 23.79
N PRO A 7 2.88 11.46 24.98
CA PRO A 7 2.57 10.10 25.38
C PRO A 7 1.45 9.54 24.50
N GLU A 8 1.73 8.42 23.84
CA GLU A 8 0.80 7.71 22.96
C GLU A 8 -0.34 7.14 23.82
N ARG A 9 -1.53 7.75 23.73
CA ARG A 9 -2.72 7.33 24.48
C ARG A 9 -3.15 5.95 24.01
N LYS A 10 -3.45 5.06 24.97
CA LYS A 10 -4.08 3.73 24.83
C LYS A 10 -5.47 3.70 24.15
N LYS A 11 -5.83 4.73 23.38
CA LYS A 11 -7.03 4.75 22.51
C LYS A 11 -6.85 3.93 21.22
N SER A 12 -5.76 3.19 21.09
CA SER A 12 -5.39 2.48 19.85
C SER A 12 -6.15 1.18 19.63
N VAL A 13 -6.44 0.41 20.68
CA VAL A 13 -7.00 -0.96 20.56
C VAL A 13 -8.49 -0.94 20.21
N VAL A 14 -9.32 -0.26 21.01
CA VAL A 14 -10.78 -0.17 20.79
C VAL A 14 -11.13 0.41 19.41
N LEU A 15 -10.31 1.36 18.95
CA LEU A 15 -10.48 1.98 17.64
C LEU A 15 -10.17 1.01 16.50
N ASN A 16 -9.19 0.11 16.69
CA ASN A 16 -8.84 -0.91 15.71
C ASN A 16 -9.92 -1.99 15.66
N GLU A 17 -10.40 -2.45 16.82
CA GLU A 17 -11.47 -3.44 16.94
C GLU A 17 -12.77 -2.95 16.27
N GLY A 18 -13.19 -1.71 16.53
CA GLY A 18 -14.37 -1.15 15.89
C GLY A 18 -14.25 -1.00 14.36
N ILE A 19 -13.03 -0.75 13.85
CA ILE A 19 -12.79 -0.76 12.40
C ILE A 19 -12.92 -2.17 11.83
N VAL A 20 -12.33 -3.17 12.51
CA VAL A 20 -12.40 -4.58 12.09
C VAL A 20 -13.85 -5.07 12.07
N GLU A 21 -14.61 -4.82 13.13
CA GLU A 21 -16.01 -5.22 13.25
C GLU A 21 -16.89 -4.56 12.19
N GLY A 22 -16.72 -3.26 11.95
CA GLY A 22 -17.43 -2.55 10.89
C GLY A 22 -17.17 -3.13 9.50
N ILE A 23 -15.92 -3.51 9.21
CA ILE A 23 -15.56 -4.14 7.93
C ILE A 23 -16.19 -5.53 7.80
N LEU A 24 -16.19 -6.33 8.87
CA LEU A 24 -16.80 -7.66 8.86
C LEU A 24 -18.31 -7.61 8.63
N ASN A 25 -18.97 -6.59 9.17
CA ASN A 25 -20.40 -6.34 8.99
C ASN A 25 -20.75 -5.70 7.62
N GLY A 26 -19.76 -5.47 6.76
CA GLY A 26 -19.97 -4.86 5.43
C GLY A 26 -20.26 -3.36 5.46
N ALA A 27 -19.96 -2.67 6.55
CA ALA A 27 -20.14 -1.23 6.65
C ALA A 27 -19.16 -0.49 5.73
N THR A 28 -19.60 0.63 5.14
CA THR A 28 -18.70 1.45 4.32
C THR A 28 -17.70 2.17 5.23
N GLN A 29 -16.54 2.55 4.68
CA GLN A 29 -15.53 3.30 5.44
C GLN A 29 -16.08 4.62 6.01
N ALA A 30 -17.06 5.23 5.32
CA ALA A 30 -17.76 6.42 5.78
C ALA A 30 -18.71 6.14 6.96
N ASP A 31 -19.34 4.97 6.99
CA ASP A 31 -20.20 4.56 8.11
C ASP A 31 -19.35 4.26 9.36
N ILE A 32 -18.24 3.54 9.19
CA ILE A 32 -17.28 3.25 10.26
C ILE A 32 -16.71 4.54 10.84
N ALA A 33 -16.33 5.48 9.98
CA ALA A 33 -15.89 6.81 10.35
C ALA A 33 -16.91 7.56 11.21
N ARG A 34 -18.20 7.53 10.81
CA ARG A 34 -19.30 8.15 11.56
C ARG A 34 -19.49 7.49 12.93
N THR A 35 -19.52 6.15 12.99
CA THR A 35 -19.73 5.41 14.24
C THR A 35 -18.57 5.60 15.23
N LEU A 36 -17.34 5.68 14.75
CA LEU A 36 -16.14 5.81 15.59
C LEU A 36 -15.71 7.26 15.82
N GLY A 37 -16.39 8.23 15.20
CA GLY A 37 -16.06 9.65 15.31
C GLY A 37 -14.69 10.02 14.70
N ILE A 38 -14.27 9.32 13.65
CA ILE A 38 -13.01 9.53 12.93
C ILE A 38 -13.32 10.06 11.53
N GLU A 39 -12.44 10.86 10.93
CA GLU A 39 -12.55 11.19 9.50
C GLU A 39 -12.36 9.97 8.61
N SER A 40 -13.19 9.86 7.56
CA SER A 40 -13.16 8.74 6.60
C SER A 40 -11.78 8.48 5.98
N GLN A 41 -11.04 9.54 5.62
CA GLN A 41 -9.69 9.42 5.06
C GLN A 41 -8.70 8.75 6.03
N ASN A 42 -8.85 8.99 7.33
CA ASN A 42 -8.00 8.42 8.36
C ASN A 42 -8.33 6.94 8.58
N VAL A 43 -9.58 6.52 8.40
CA VAL A 43 -9.98 5.09 8.41
C VAL A 43 -9.31 4.34 7.26
N SER A 44 -9.42 4.86 6.02
CA SER A 44 -8.80 4.24 4.85
C SER A 44 -7.28 4.11 5.00
N LYS A 45 -6.63 5.16 5.51
CA LYS A 45 -5.19 5.17 5.77
C LYS A 45 -4.83 4.12 6.81
N LYS A 46 -5.54 4.07 7.93
CA LYS A 46 -5.27 3.13 9.03
C LYS A 46 -5.37 1.68 8.57
N ILE A 47 -6.42 1.30 7.83
CA ILE A 47 -6.59 -0.05 7.26
C ILE A 47 -5.37 -0.46 6.41
N LYS A 48 -4.82 0.47 5.62
CA LYS A 48 -3.69 0.21 4.73
C LYS A 48 -2.33 0.20 5.41
N THR A 49 -2.15 0.99 6.48
CA THR A 49 -0.82 1.23 7.07
C THR A 49 -0.60 0.51 8.39
N SER A 50 -1.63 0.20 9.17
CA SER A 50 -1.45 -0.45 10.48
C SER A 50 -1.46 -1.97 10.34
N ILE A 51 -0.35 -2.60 10.73
CA ILE A 51 -0.20 -4.06 10.79
C ILE A 51 -1.25 -4.70 11.72
N ASP A 52 -1.50 -4.14 12.90
CA ASP A 52 -2.45 -4.70 13.87
C ASP A 52 -3.86 -4.90 13.29
N VAL A 53 -4.36 -3.91 12.53
CA VAL A 53 -5.69 -3.98 11.89
C VAL A 53 -5.70 -5.03 10.78
N GLN A 54 -4.60 -5.16 10.02
CA GLN A 54 -4.48 -6.15 8.96
C GLN A 54 -4.40 -7.57 9.52
N GLU A 55 -3.64 -7.79 10.59
CA GLU A 55 -3.55 -9.08 11.28
C GLU A 55 -4.90 -9.47 11.91
N ALA A 56 -5.56 -8.53 12.58
CA ALA A 56 -6.90 -8.75 13.15
C ALA A 56 -7.94 -9.09 12.06
N LEU A 57 -7.93 -8.40 10.93
CA LEU A 57 -8.79 -8.72 9.78
C LEU A 57 -8.47 -10.09 9.18
N ALA A 58 -7.19 -10.44 9.03
CA ALA A 58 -6.79 -11.73 8.49
C ALA A 58 -7.25 -12.87 9.42
N LYS A 59 -7.05 -12.72 10.73
CA LYS A 59 -7.51 -13.67 11.74
C LYS A 59 -9.03 -13.82 11.72
N ALA A 60 -9.78 -12.71 11.79
CA ALA A 60 -11.23 -12.75 11.79
C ALA A 60 -11.80 -13.37 10.49
N ARG A 61 -11.21 -13.07 9.33
CA ARG A 61 -11.59 -13.71 8.06
C ARG A 61 -11.29 -15.21 8.04
N SER A 62 -10.15 -15.61 8.62
CA SER A 62 -9.80 -17.03 8.76
C SER A 62 -10.80 -17.76 9.65
N GLU A 63 -11.18 -17.17 10.79
CA GLU A 63 -12.18 -17.72 11.70
C GLU A 63 -13.53 -17.87 10.97
N LEU A 64 -13.97 -16.83 10.25
CA LEU A 64 -15.22 -16.86 9.51
C LEU A 64 -15.21 -17.89 8.36
N SER A 65 -14.07 -18.08 7.70
CA SER A 65 -13.86 -19.15 6.72
C SER A 65 -13.94 -20.54 7.37
N THR A 66 -13.38 -20.73 8.57
CA THR A 66 -13.50 -22.02 9.27
C THR A 66 -14.93 -22.33 9.70
N VAL A 67 -15.71 -21.33 10.13
CA VAL A 67 -17.11 -21.48 10.54
C VAL A 67 -18.00 -21.81 9.34
N THR A 68 -17.78 -21.15 8.20
CA THR A 68 -18.58 -21.35 7.00
C THR A 68 -18.14 -22.57 6.18
N GLN A 69 -16.94 -23.10 6.41
CA GLN A 69 -16.29 -24.17 5.63
C GLN A 69 -16.15 -23.91 4.13
N ILE A 70 -16.62 -22.77 3.62
CA ILE A 70 -16.53 -22.39 2.22
C ILE A 70 -15.08 -22.01 1.91
N LYS A 71 -14.43 -22.81 1.06
CA LYS A 71 -13.11 -22.53 0.53
C LYS A 71 -13.21 -21.70 -0.74
N ARG A 72 -12.09 -21.07 -1.13
CA ARG A 72 -11.97 -20.40 -2.44
C ARG A 72 -12.33 -21.34 -3.60
N ALA A 73 -12.02 -22.64 -3.47
CA ALA A 73 -12.37 -23.65 -4.45
C ALA A 73 -13.90 -23.79 -4.62
N ASP A 74 -14.66 -23.77 -3.52
CA ASP A 74 -16.11 -23.91 -3.54
C ASP A 74 -16.77 -22.69 -4.19
N ALA A 75 -16.24 -21.49 -3.94
CA ALA A 75 -16.70 -20.27 -4.61
C ALA A 75 -16.46 -20.31 -6.14
N ILE A 76 -15.31 -20.84 -6.58
CA ILE A 76 -15.03 -21.01 -8.01
C ILE A 76 -15.98 -22.04 -8.62
N ALA A 77 -16.21 -23.16 -7.94
CA ALA A 77 -17.14 -24.19 -8.39
C ALA A 77 -18.57 -23.64 -8.55
N GLY A 78 -19.06 -22.86 -7.58
CA GLY A 78 -20.38 -22.22 -7.68
C GLY A 78 -20.48 -21.20 -8.83
N ILE A 79 -19.42 -20.45 -9.13
CA ILE A 79 -19.41 -19.55 -10.29
C ILE A 79 -19.42 -20.34 -11.60
N MET A 80 -18.69 -21.46 -11.68
CA MET A 80 -18.72 -22.33 -12.85
C MET A 80 -20.12 -22.91 -13.10
N GLU A 81 -20.80 -23.38 -12.06
CA GLU A 81 -22.19 -23.85 -12.15
C GLU A 81 -23.14 -22.73 -12.60
N ALA A 82 -22.98 -21.51 -12.08
CA ALA A 82 -23.77 -20.36 -12.53
C ALA A 82 -23.52 -20.01 -14.01
N ILE A 83 -22.29 -20.17 -14.51
CA ILE A 83 -21.98 -20.00 -15.93
C ILE A 83 -22.65 -21.10 -16.77
N GLU A 84 -22.68 -22.34 -16.29
CA GLU A 84 -23.41 -23.42 -16.96
C GLU A 84 -24.91 -23.15 -17.04
N MET A 85 -25.51 -22.63 -15.96
CA MET A 85 -26.90 -22.18 -15.97
C MET A 85 -27.12 -21.01 -16.95
N ALA A 86 -26.19 -20.05 -17.00
CA ALA A 86 -26.25 -18.95 -17.96
C ALA A 86 -26.13 -19.42 -19.41
N LYS A 87 -25.35 -20.48 -19.69
CA LYS A 87 -25.29 -21.13 -21.00
C LYS A 87 -26.65 -21.72 -21.39
N LEU A 88 -27.31 -22.42 -20.46
CA LEU A 88 -28.64 -23.00 -20.69
C LEU A 88 -29.69 -21.92 -20.98
N CYS A 89 -29.61 -20.79 -20.28
CA CYS A 89 -30.48 -19.63 -20.49
C CYS A 89 -30.09 -18.75 -21.71
N ALA A 90 -29.06 -19.13 -22.47
CA ALA A 90 -28.52 -18.36 -23.59
C ALA A 90 -28.21 -16.88 -23.26
N ASP A 91 -27.66 -16.62 -22.06
CA ASP A 91 -27.24 -15.28 -21.63
C ASP A 91 -25.71 -15.12 -21.70
N PRO A 92 -25.16 -14.63 -22.82
CA PRO A 92 -23.73 -14.42 -22.99
C PRO A 92 -23.15 -13.32 -22.09
N ALA A 93 -23.95 -12.35 -21.66
CA ALA A 93 -23.46 -11.27 -20.80
C ALA A 93 -23.11 -11.81 -19.41
N SER A 94 -23.99 -12.63 -18.84
CA SER A 94 -23.74 -13.30 -17.56
C SER A 94 -22.58 -14.30 -17.63
N MET A 95 -22.44 -15.02 -18.75
CA MET A 95 -21.30 -15.91 -18.98
C MET A 95 -19.96 -15.15 -18.92
N ILE A 96 -19.83 -14.06 -19.69
CA ILE A 96 -18.60 -13.25 -19.75
C ILE A 96 -18.28 -12.66 -18.36
N ARG A 97 -19.31 -12.19 -17.65
CA ARG A 97 -19.14 -11.66 -16.29
C ARG A 97 -18.60 -12.73 -15.34
N GLY A 98 -19.15 -13.95 -15.38
CA GLY A 98 -18.68 -15.07 -14.57
C GLY A 98 -17.22 -15.41 -14.85
N TRP A 99 -16.83 -15.52 -16.12
CA TRP A 99 -15.42 -15.76 -16.51
C TRP A 99 -14.48 -14.64 -16.05
N GLY A 100 -14.92 -13.38 -16.12
CA GLY A 100 -14.16 -12.24 -15.62
C GLY A 100 -13.89 -12.32 -14.12
N GLU A 101 -14.88 -12.73 -13.32
CA GLU A 101 -14.70 -12.92 -11.88
C GLU A 101 -13.74 -14.09 -11.57
N ILE A 102 -13.84 -15.21 -12.27
CA ILE A 102 -12.89 -16.33 -12.14
C ILE A 102 -11.46 -15.85 -12.44
N ALA A 103 -11.25 -15.10 -13.52
CA ALA A 103 -9.93 -14.61 -13.89
C ALA A 103 -9.35 -13.61 -12.86
N LYS A 104 -10.18 -12.79 -12.21
CA LYS A 104 -9.75 -11.97 -11.06
C LYS A 104 -9.36 -12.84 -9.86
N MET A 105 -10.11 -13.91 -9.58
CA MET A 105 -9.79 -14.85 -8.50
C MET A 105 -8.51 -15.65 -8.79
N LEU A 106 -8.19 -15.94 -10.04
CA LEU A 106 -6.95 -16.62 -10.42
C LEU A 106 -5.74 -15.67 -10.46
N GLY A 107 -5.95 -14.37 -10.27
CA GLY A 107 -4.87 -13.39 -10.22
C GLY A 107 -4.38 -12.93 -11.59
N PHE A 108 -5.07 -13.24 -12.69
CA PHE A 108 -4.69 -12.78 -14.04
C PHE A 108 -4.76 -11.26 -14.22
N TYR A 109 -5.47 -10.56 -13.32
CA TYR A 109 -5.55 -9.10 -13.29
C TYR A 109 -4.62 -8.47 -12.24
N ALA A 110 -3.80 -9.24 -11.53
CA ALA A 110 -2.87 -8.69 -10.56
C ALA A 110 -1.76 -7.91 -11.28
N PRO A 111 -1.48 -6.64 -10.92
CA PRO A 111 -0.43 -5.86 -11.58
C PRO A 111 0.95 -6.46 -11.28
N GLU A 112 1.79 -6.59 -12.31
CA GLU A 112 3.21 -6.91 -12.14
C GLU A 112 3.91 -5.78 -11.39
N THR A 113 4.08 -5.94 -10.07
CA THR A 113 4.83 -4.98 -9.27
C THR A 113 6.33 -5.12 -9.58
N LYS A 114 6.81 -4.41 -10.60
CA LYS A 114 8.25 -4.20 -10.80
C LYS A 114 8.73 -3.28 -9.68
N LYS A 115 9.25 -3.88 -8.60
CA LYS A 115 9.98 -3.15 -7.57
C LYS A 115 11.30 -2.68 -8.18
N ILE A 116 11.33 -1.44 -8.67
CA ILE A 116 12.59 -0.78 -9.00
C ILE A 116 13.21 -0.38 -7.66
N GLU A 117 14.13 -1.21 -7.18
CA GLU A 117 14.99 -0.86 -6.06
C GLU A 117 15.94 0.23 -6.55
N ILE A 118 15.61 1.50 -6.27
CA ILE A 118 16.56 2.59 -6.42
C ILE A 118 17.57 2.44 -5.28
N THR A 119 18.61 1.65 -5.53
CA THR A 119 19.73 1.48 -4.59
C THR A 119 20.52 2.78 -4.53
N ASN A 120 20.12 3.69 -3.64
CA ASN A 120 20.95 4.66 -2.92
C ASN A 120 22.14 5.27 -3.67
N ALA A 121 21.96 5.77 -4.90
CA ALA A 121 22.95 6.65 -5.52
C ALA A 121 23.20 7.87 -4.61
N THR A 122 22.15 8.41 -3.98
CA THR A 122 22.23 9.53 -3.03
C THR A 122 22.96 9.15 -1.72
N GLY A 123 22.73 7.96 -1.18
CA GLY A 123 23.38 7.51 0.06
C GLY A 123 24.88 7.27 -0.10
N ASN A 124 25.30 6.78 -1.28
CA ASN A 124 26.72 6.63 -1.59
C ASN A 124 27.41 7.99 -1.78
N MET A 125 26.73 9.00 -2.32
CA MET A 125 27.28 10.36 -2.41
C MET A 125 27.43 11.00 -1.02
N ILE A 126 26.42 10.88 -0.15
CA ILE A 126 26.48 11.40 1.23
C ILE A 126 27.65 10.77 1.99
N LYS A 127 27.84 9.45 1.90
CA LYS A 127 28.99 8.77 2.51
C LYS A 127 30.34 9.22 1.95
N LYS A 128 30.40 9.57 0.66
CA LYS A 128 31.62 10.14 0.07
C LYS A 128 31.91 11.55 0.61
N TYR A 129 30.88 12.37 0.81
CA TYR A 129 31.05 13.70 1.43
C TYR A 129 31.43 13.61 2.92
N GLU A 130 30.94 12.62 3.64
CA GLU A 130 31.31 12.37 5.05
C GLU A 130 32.73 11.81 5.22
N GLN A 131 33.33 11.26 4.17
CA GLN A 131 34.69 10.67 4.19
C GLN A 131 35.79 11.63 3.74
N LEU A 132 35.44 12.79 3.19
CA LEU A 132 36.41 13.82 2.81
C LEU A 132 36.90 14.53 4.08
N SER A 133 38.19 14.87 4.11
CA SER A 133 38.73 15.74 5.16
C SER A 133 38.20 17.17 5.02
N ASP A 134 38.12 17.91 6.13
CA ASP A 134 37.59 19.28 6.14
C ASP A 134 38.28 20.20 5.11
N GLU A 135 39.57 19.99 4.84
CA GLU A 135 40.36 20.70 3.83
C GLU A 135 39.89 20.40 2.40
N GLU A 136 39.65 19.13 2.08
CA GLU A 136 39.16 18.70 0.75
C GLU A 136 37.71 19.15 0.53
N LEU A 137 36.91 19.16 1.60
CA LEU A 137 35.54 19.67 1.58
C LEU A 137 35.52 21.19 1.35
N TYR A 138 36.47 21.91 1.94
CA TYR A 138 36.65 23.34 1.75
C TYR A 138 37.04 23.67 0.31
N GLN A 139 37.94 22.90 -0.31
CA GLN A 139 38.32 23.06 -1.72
C GLN A 139 37.16 22.79 -2.68
N LEU A 140 36.34 21.77 -2.39
CA LEU A 140 35.16 21.46 -3.20
C LEU A 140 34.07 22.55 -3.07
N ALA A 141 33.90 23.11 -1.86
CA ALA A 141 32.94 24.18 -1.59
C ALA A 141 33.38 25.54 -2.16
N HIS A 142 34.70 25.79 -2.25
CA HIS A 142 35.24 27.02 -2.83
C HIS A 142 35.19 27.03 -4.35
N GLY A 143 35.00 25.86 -4.98
CA GLY A 143 35.02 25.73 -6.43
C GLY A 143 36.41 26.00 -6.97
N ASN A 144 36.88 25.20 -7.92
CA ASN A 144 38.09 25.56 -8.64
C ASN A 144 37.82 26.87 -9.39
N THR A 145 38.33 27.99 -8.86
CA THR A 145 38.40 29.26 -9.58
C THR A 145 39.35 29.04 -10.75
N ILE A 146 38.80 28.71 -11.91
CA ILE A 146 39.55 28.74 -13.16
C ILE A 146 39.73 30.23 -13.47
N GLU A 147 40.88 30.79 -13.12
CA GLU A 147 41.32 32.09 -13.62
C GLU A 147 41.56 31.97 -15.13
N GLY A 148 40.50 32.20 -15.91
CA GLY A 148 40.59 32.31 -17.36
C GLY A 148 41.15 33.68 -17.74
N GLU A 149 42.41 33.74 -18.15
CA GLU A 149 42.97 34.93 -18.78
C GLU A 149 42.44 35.03 -20.22
N PHE A 150 41.61 36.05 -20.49
CA PHE A 150 41.11 36.33 -21.84
C PHE A 150 41.96 37.41 -22.49
N THR A 151 42.74 37.05 -23.51
CA THR A 151 43.37 38.03 -24.40
C THR A 151 42.47 38.28 -25.61
N ARG A 152 42.15 39.56 -25.85
CA ARG A 152 41.38 40.00 -27.02
C ARG A 152 42.31 40.08 -28.22
N THR A 153 42.25 39.11 -29.12
CA THR A 153 42.87 39.22 -30.44
C THR A 153 42.05 40.16 -31.31
N GLU A 154 42.61 41.32 -31.64
CA GLU A 154 42.07 42.24 -32.63
C GLU A 154 42.36 41.71 -34.04
N HIS A 155 41.32 41.69 -34.87
CA HIS A 155 41.39 41.54 -36.33
C HIS A 155 40.97 42.85 -36.97
#